data_AF-A0A2E9ITN4-F1
#
_entry.id   AF-A0A2E9ITN4-F1
#
_cell.length_a   1.000
_cell.length_b   1.000
_cell.length_c   1.000
_cell.angle_alpha   90.00
_cell.angle_beta   90.00
_cell.angle_gamma   90.00
#
_symmetry.space_group_name_H-M   'P 1'
#
loop_
_entity.id
_entity.type
_entity.pdbx_description
1 polymer ?
#
loop_
_entity_poly.entity_id
_entity_poly.type
_entity_poly.pdbx_seq_one_letter_code
_entity_poly.pdbx_strand_id
1 'polypeptide(L)'
;MKKGKIFAVVGACLQLGPLFGLMVSILAMIGGVIHMSDFDHLGGVSESSLEFSMVVALYAPLLGLLGNMIGYICLLFALFASRYRAPWFFWFMTIYSALILLLAPVGTVLGIVVLVYIIPRKEEFYGRRSHLSAG
;
A
#
# COMPACT_ATOMS: atom_id res chain seq x y z
N MET A 1 -18.44 15.67 -7.71
CA MET A 1 -17.05 15.20 -7.95
C MET A 1 -16.17 15.05 -6.70
N LYS A 2 -16.61 15.41 -5.46
CA LYS A 2 -15.75 15.34 -4.25
C LYS A 2 -15.55 13.92 -3.68
N LYS A 3 -16.54 13.03 -3.80
CA LYS A 3 -16.52 11.67 -3.20
C LYS A 3 -15.42 10.78 -3.80
N GLY A 4 -15.23 10.78 -5.11
CA GLY A 4 -14.18 9.99 -5.79
C GLY A 4 -12.76 10.31 -5.38
N LYS A 5 -12.47 11.60 -5.15
CA LYS A 5 -11.16 12.06 -4.68
C LYS A 5 -10.84 11.46 -3.31
N ILE A 6 -11.83 11.39 -2.42
CA ILE A 6 -11.65 10.82 -1.08
C ILE A 6 -11.33 9.33 -1.17
N PHE A 7 -12.07 8.56 -1.98
CA PHE A 7 -11.79 7.13 -2.17
C PHE A 7 -10.40 6.88 -2.76
N ALA A 8 -9.97 7.70 -3.72
CA ALA A 8 -8.63 7.58 -4.30
C ALA A 8 -7.51 7.88 -3.27
N VAL A 9 -7.67 8.94 -2.46
CA VAL A 9 -6.69 9.30 -1.43
C VAL A 9 -6.67 8.30 -0.29
N VAL A 10 -7.84 7.86 0.20
CA VAL A 10 -7.96 6.84 1.24
C VAL A 10 -7.37 5.52 0.76
N GLY A 11 -7.68 5.10 -0.46
CA GLY A 11 -7.09 3.90 -1.07
C GLY A 11 -5.58 3.99 -1.21
N ALA A 12 -5.03 5.14 -1.62
CA ALA A 12 -3.59 5.37 -1.69
C ALA A 12 -2.92 5.38 -0.30
N CYS A 13 -3.56 5.95 0.72
CA CYS A 13 -3.09 5.89 2.10
C CYS A 13 -3.09 4.46 2.65
N LEU A 14 -4.14 3.69 2.38
CA LEU A 14 -4.25 2.28 2.77
C LEU A 14 -3.16 1.40 2.13
N GLN A 15 -2.67 1.76 0.94
CA GLN A 15 -1.55 1.07 0.32
C GLN A 15 -0.22 1.25 1.05
N LEU A 16 -0.08 2.28 1.90
CA LEU A 16 1.08 2.43 2.79
C LEU A 16 0.98 1.53 4.04
N GLY A 17 -0.16 0.89 4.27
CA GLY A 17 -0.40 -0.02 5.39
C GLY A 17 0.66 -1.11 5.57
N PRO A 18 1.06 -1.87 4.51
CA PRO A 18 2.13 -2.86 4.61
C PRO A 18 3.48 -2.27 4.94
N LEU A 19 3.81 -1.06 4.45
CA LEU A 19 5.07 -0.40 4.78
C LEU A 19 5.11 -0.08 6.27
N PHE A 20 3.99 0.40 6.82
CA PHE A 20 3.88 0.66 8.25
C PHE A 20 3.93 -0.63 9.07
N GLY A 21 3.26 -1.69 8.64
CA GLY A 21 3.31 -3.02 9.26
C GLY A 21 4.73 -3.61 9.28
N LEU A 22 5.50 -3.43 8.18
CA LEU A 22 6.90 -3.81 8.12
C LEU A 22 7.77 -2.98 9.07
N MET A 23 7.56 -1.67 9.17
CA MET A 23 8.31 -0.85 10.13
C MET A 23 8.04 -1.29 11.57
N VAL A 24 6.79 -1.56 11.93
CA VAL A 24 6.42 -2.08 13.25
C VAL A 24 7.07 -3.44 13.50
N SER A 25 7.11 -4.32 12.49
CA SER A 25 7.77 -5.62 12.62
C SER A 25 9.28 -5.49 12.85
N ILE A 26 9.95 -4.59 12.14
CA ILE A 26 11.39 -4.34 12.31
C ILE A 26 11.66 -3.79 13.72
N LEU A 27 10.84 -2.85 14.19
CA LEU A 27 10.97 -2.29 15.54
C LEU A 27 10.73 -3.35 16.62
N ALA A 28 9.73 -4.23 16.44
CA ALA A 28 9.46 -5.33 17.36
C ALA A 28 10.61 -6.35 17.40
N MET A 29 11.20 -6.68 16.25
CA MET A 29 12.39 -7.55 16.18
C MET A 29 13.60 -6.91 16.87
N ILE A 30 13.89 -5.64 16.60
CA ILE A 30 15.00 -4.91 17.24
C ILE A 30 14.78 -4.84 18.76
N GLY A 31 13.56 -4.50 19.19
CA GLY A 31 13.21 -4.44 20.62
C GLY A 31 13.37 -5.78 21.33
N GLY A 32 13.00 -6.88 20.68
CA GLY A 32 13.20 -8.24 21.19
C GLY A 32 14.68 -8.62 21.34
N VAL A 33 15.52 -8.24 20.37
CA VAL A 33 16.97 -8.49 20.40
C VAL A 33 17.66 -7.67 21.50
N ILE A 34 17.29 -6.40 21.69
CA ILE A 34 17.84 -5.56 22.76
C ILE A 34 17.47 -6.12 24.15
N HIS A 35 16.21 -6.58 24.32
CA HIS A 35 15.80 -7.24 25.56
C HIS A 35 16.59 -8.54 25.81
N MET A 36 16.91 -9.33 24.78
CA MET A 36 17.79 -10.48 24.94
C MET A 36 19.18 -10.07 25.46
N SER A 37 19.79 -9.01 24.90
CA SER A 37 21.14 -8.59 25.30
C SER A 37 21.22 -7.99 26.70
N ASP A 38 20.20 -7.26 27.15
CA ASP A 38 20.19 -6.67 28.50
C ASP A 38 19.93 -7.72 29.59
N PHE A 39 19.14 -8.77 29.29
CA PHE A 39 18.79 -9.82 30.26
C PHE A 39 19.82 -10.96 30.35
N ASP A 40 20.67 -11.14 29.34
CA ASP A 40 21.81 -12.09 29.40
C ASP A 40 22.81 -11.72 30.52
N HIS A 41 22.88 -10.43 30.88
CA HIS A 41 23.67 -9.95 32.01
C HIS A 41 23.01 -10.13 33.39
N LEU A 42 21.71 -10.45 33.45
CA LEU A 42 20.92 -10.52 34.70
C LEU A 42 20.37 -11.92 35.02
N GLY A 43 20.67 -12.94 34.21
CA GLY A 43 20.51 -14.35 34.60
C GLY A 43 19.06 -14.87 34.58
N GLY A 44 18.27 -14.52 33.58
CA GLY A 44 16.98 -15.15 33.33
C GLY A 44 16.21 -14.51 32.19
N VAL A 45 16.04 -15.23 31.08
CA VAL A 45 15.19 -14.80 29.96
C VAL A 45 13.73 -14.91 30.38
N SER A 46 13.03 -13.78 30.49
CA SER A 46 11.58 -13.80 30.63
C SER A 46 10.97 -14.18 29.28
N GLU A 47 10.72 -15.48 29.08
CA GLU A 47 10.17 -16.09 27.85
C GLU A 47 8.96 -15.31 27.30
N SER A 48 8.12 -14.78 28.20
CA SER A 48 6.93 -13.99 27.87
C SER A 48 7.17 -12.74 27.02
N SER A 49 8.30 -12.05 27.18
CA SER A 49 8.60 -10.81 26.45
C SER A 49 9.05 -11.06 25.00
N LEU A 50 9.67 -12.21 24.80
CA LEU A 50 10.19 -12.66 23.51
C LEU A 50 9.06 -13.17 22.62
N GLU A 51 8.17 -13.98 23.20
CA GLU A 51 6.96 -14.48 22.54
C GLU A 51 6.09 -13.32 22.04
N PHE A 52 5.86 -12.31 22.88
CA PHE A 52 5.08 -11.14 22.50
C PHE A 52 5.71 -10.38 21.31
N SER A 53 7.04 -10.20 21.33
CA SER A 53 7.75 -9.49 20.26
C SER A 53 7.69 -10.24 18.93
N MET A 54 7.79 -11.57 18.95
CA MET A 54 7.64 -12.41 17.75
C MET A 54 6.23 -12.38 17.19
N VAL A 55 5.21 -12.46 18.05
CA VAL A 55 3.80 -12.36 17.66
C VAL A 55 3.53 -10.99 17.03
N VAL A 56 3.95 -9.90 17.66
CA VAL A 56 3.77 -8.55 17.09
C VAL A 56 4.48 -8.40 15.75
N ALA A 57 5.71 -8.91 15.64
CA ALA A 57 6.46 -8.88 14.39
C ALA A 57 5.77 -9.65 13.26
N LEU A 58 5.11 -10.77 13.56
CA LEU A 58 4.41 -11.57 12.55
C LEU A 58 3.03 -11.01 12.19
N TYR A 59 2.25 -10.54 13.17
CA TYR A 59 0.88 -10.08 12.95
C TYR A 59 0.79 -8.65 12.40
N ALA A 60 1.75 -7.76 12.71
CA ALA A 60 1.71 -6.37 12.22
C ALA A 60 1.78 -6.27 10.68
N PRO A 61 2.65 -6.99 9.96
CA PRO A 61 2.66 -7.03 8.51
C PRO A 61 1.37 -7.62 7.92
N LEU A 62 0.80 -8.65 8.57
CA LEU A 62 -0.46 -9.27 8.13
C LEU A 62 -1.62 -8.29 8.14
N LEU A 63 -1.75 -7.48 9.21
CA LEU A 63 -2.75 -6.42 9.29
C LEU A 63 -2.52 -5.34 8.23
N GLY A 64 -1.26 -4.97 7.98
CA GLY A 64 -0.89 -4.05 6.91
C GLY A 64 -1.29 -4.58 5.52
N LEU A 65 -1.13 -5.88 5.29
CA LEU A 65 -1.47 -6.55 4.03
C LEU A 65 -2.98 -6.59 3.80
N LEU A 66 -3.77 -6.87 4.84
CA LEU A 66 -5.24 -6.77 4.78
C LEU A 66 -5.70 -5.35 4.44
N GLY A 67 -5.07 -4.34 5.06
CA GLY A 67 -5.31 -2.93 4.73
C GLY A 67 -5.01 -2.62 3.26
N ASN A 68 -3.94 -3.19 2.71
CA ASN A 68 -3.58 -3.02 1.30
C ASN A 68 -4.63 -3.58 0.34
N MET A 69 -5.17 -4.78 0.62
CA MET A 69 -6.24 -5.35 -0.20
C MET A 69 -7.48 -4.46 -0.21
N ILE A 70 -7.89 -3.95 0.95
CA ILE A 70 -9.02 -3.01 1.06
C ILE A 70 -8.73 -1.71 0.30
N GLY A 71 -7.50 -1.19 0.42
CA GLY A 71 -7.04 -0.01 -0.31
C GLY A 71 -7.11 -0.20 -1.83
N TYR A 72 -6.70 -1.37 -2.32
CA TYR A 72 -6.78 -1.72 -3.74
C TYR A 72 -8.22 -1.76 -4.26
N ILE A 73 -9.14 -2.37 -3.50
CA ILE A 73 -10.56 -2.38 -3.84
C ILE A 73 -11.12 -0.95 -3.90
N CYS A 74 -10.76 -0.09 -2.94
CA CYS A 74 -11.15 1.32 -2.96
C CYS A 74 -10.62 2.06 -4.20
N LEU A 75 -9.39 1.78 -4.64
CA LEU A 75 -8.82 2.39 -5.85
C LEU A 75 -9.52 1.92 -7.11
N LEU A 76 -9.84 0.63 -7.21
CA LEU A 76 -10.65 0.10 -8.31
C LEU A 76 -12.04 0.74 -8.31
N PHE A 77 -12.68 0.89 -7.15
CA PHE A 77 -13.97 1.54 -7.03
C PHE A 77 -13.90 3.03 -7.42
N ALA A 78 -12.84 3.75 -7.01
CA ALA A 78 -12.61 5.13 -7.42
C ALA A 78 -12.40 5.26 -8.93
N LEU A 79 -11.73 4.28 -9.55
CA LEU A 79 -11.47 4.22 -10.99
C LEU A 79 -12.75 3.91 -11.79
N PHE A 80 -13.50 2.87 -11.42
CA PHE A 80 -14.67 2.40 -12.16
C PHE A 80 -15.95 3.18 -11.82
N ALA A 81 -16.27 3.33 -10.53
CA ALA A 81 -17.53 3.94 -10.10
C ALA A 81 -17.46 5.46 -10.09
N SER A 82 -16.36 6.04 -9.59
CA SER A 82 -16.28 7.49 -9.46
C SER A 82 -15.68 8.21 -10.66
N ARG A 83 -15.16 7.48 -11.66
CA ARG A 83 -14.47 8.03 -12.85
C ARG A 83 -13.51 9.16 -12.47
N TYR A 84 -12.75 8.99 -11.39
CA TYR A 84 -11.84 10.03 -10.92
C TYR A 84 -10.64 10.12 -11.87
N ARG A 85 -10.55 11.20 -12.65
CA ARG A 85 -9.53 11.36 -13.69
C ARG A 85 -8.55 12.47 -13.39
N ALA A 86 -7.65 12.22 -12.44
CA ALA A 86 -6.55 13.12 -12.14
C ALA A 86 -5.21 12.58 -12.72
N PRO A 87 -4.30 13.46 -13.19
CA PRO A 87 -3.00 13.03 -13.72
C PRO A 87 -2.15 12.26 -12.69
N TRP A 88 -2.17 12.69 -11.42
CA TRP A 88 -1.49 11.99 -10.32
C TRP A 88 -2.02 10.56 -10.13
N PHE A 89 -3.35 10.38 -10.23
CA PHE A 89 -4.00 9.08 -10.03
C PHE A 89 -3.64 8.11 -11.15
N PHE A 90 -3.49 8.61 -12.38
CA PHE A 90 -3.00 7.82 -13.52
C PHE A 90 -1.59 7.27 -13.26
N TRP A 91 -0.65 8.14 -12.85
CA TRP A 91 0.72 7.73 -12.53
C TRP A 91 0.76 6.74 -11.37
N PHE A 92 -0.01 7.01 -10.32
CA PHE A 92 -0.10 6.14 -9.17
C PHE A 92 -0.62 4.75 -9.54
N MET A 93 -1.74 4.66 -10.26
CA MET A 93 -2.28 3.38 -10.71
C MET A 93 -1.34 2.67 -11.68
N THR A 94 -0.65 3.39 -12.57
CA THR A 94 0.31 2.78 -13.51
C THR A 94 1.48 2.15 -12.77
N ILE A 95 2.14 2.90 -11.87
CA ILE A 95 3.25 2.40 -11.06
C ILE A 95 2.79 1.23 -10.20
N TYR A 96 1.65 1.38 -9.52
CA TYR A 96 1.14 0.35 -8.62
C TYR A 96 0.75 -0.93 -9.37
N SER A 97 0.14 -0.80 -10.55
CA SER A 97 -0.22 -1.93 -11.41
C SER A 97 1.01 -2.64 -11.98
N ALA A 98 2.07 -1.90 -12.29
CA ALA A 98 3.39 -2.47 -12.63
C ALA A 98 4.04 -3.19 -11.43
N LEU A 99 3.89 -2.64 -10.22
CA LEU A 99 4.37 -3.25 -8.98
C LEU A 99 3.65 -4.58 -8.70
N ILE A 100 2.33 -4.58 -8.86
CA ILE A 100 1.48 -5.76 -8.70
C ILE A 100 1.75 -6.81 -9.79
N LEU A 101 2.25 -6.41 -10.96
CA LEU A 101 2.62 -7.33 -12.03
C LEU A 101 3.70 -8.32 -11.61
N LEU A 102 4.63 -7.88 -10.74
CA LEU A 102 5.70 -8.70 -10.17
C LEU A 102 5.16 -9.76 -9.20
N LEU A 103 3.94 -9.60 -8.66
CA LEU A 103 3.27 -10.60 -7.84
C LEU A 103 2.53 -11.61 -8.72
N ALA A 104 3.25 -12.61 -9.23
CA ALA A 104 2.65 -13.72 -9.97
C ALA A 104 2.01 -14.77 -9.03
N PRO A 105 0.91 -15.43 -9.42
CA PRO A 105 0.18 -15.27 -10.69
C PRO A 105 -1.01 -14.28 -10.62
N VAL A 106 -1.56 -14.04 -9.42
CA VAL A 106 -2.83 -13.28 -9.27
C VAL A 106 -2.64 -11.78 -9.54
N GLY A 107 -1.54 -11.21 -9.07
CA GLY A 107 -1.23 -9.79 -9.29
C GLY A 107 -0.97 -9.47 -10.75
N THR A 108 -0.34 -10.38 -11.50
CA THR A 108 -0.08 -10.20 -12.93
C THR A 108 -1.36 -10.02 -13.74
N VAL A 109 -2.38 -10.86 -13.50
CA VAL A 109 -3.67 -10.75 -14.20
C VAL A 109 -4.37 -9.42 -13.88
N LEU A 110 -4.46 -9.08 -12.60
CA LEU A 110 -5.08 -7.82 -12.15
C LEU A 110 -4.35 -6.60 -12.70
N GLY A 111 -3.01 -6.62 -12.66
CA GLY A 111 -2.18 -5.52 -13.11
C GLY A 111 -2.28 -5.31 -14.63
N ILE A 112 -2.35 -6.39 -15.43
CA ILE A 112 -2.55 -6.27 -16.88
C ILE A 112 -3.92 -5.66 -17.20
N VAL A 113 -4.99 -6.17 -16.56
CA VAL A 113 -6.37 -5.67 -16.80
C VAL A 113 -6.46 -4.17 -16.52
N VAL A 114 -5.88 -3.73 -15.39
CA VAL A 114 -5.88 -2.32 -15.02
C VAL A 114 -5.02 -1.49 -15.99
N LEU A 115 -3.82 -1.95 -16.37
CA LEU A 115 -2.98 -1.23 -17.35
C LEU A 115 -3.71 -1.04 -18.69
N VAL A 116 -4.25 -2.13 -19.25
CA VAL A 116 -4.96 -2.14 -20.54
C VAL A 116 -6.17 -1.21 -20.51
N TYR A 117 -6.84 -1.07 -19.36
CA TYR A 117 -7.98 -0.16 -19.22
C TYR A 117 -7.57 1.31 -19.18
N ILE A 118 -6.47 1.66 -18.50
CA ILE A 118 -6.09 3.05 -18.26
C ILE A 118 -5.31 3.65 -19.44
N ILE A 119 -4.46 2.87 -20.14
CA ILE A 119 -3.64 3.33 -21.29
C ILE A 119 -4.46 4.03 -22.40
N PRO A 120 -5.54 3.44 -22.96
CA PRO A 120 -6.31 4.08 -24.04
C PRO A 120 -7.07 5.32 -23.55
N ARG A 121 -7.26 5.45 -22.24
CA ARG A 121 -8.00 6.53 -21.61
C ARG A 121 -7.11 7.64 -21.07
N LYS A 122 -5.79 7.60 -21.33
CA LYS A 122 -4.80 8.59 -20.86
C LYS A 122 -5.20 10.03 -21.17
N GLU A 123 -5.82 10.28 -22.32
CA GLU A 123 -6.22 11.63 -22.75
C GLU A 123 -7.31 12.23 -21.85
N GLU A 124 -8.19 11.39 -21.31
CA GLU A 124 -9.22 11.83 -20.36
C GLU A 124 -8.65 12.21 -18.99
N PHE A 125 -7.42 11.80 -18.66
CA PHE A 125 -6.70 12.21 -17.44
C PHE A 125 -5.91 13.52 -17.64
N TYR A 126 -5.52 13.84 -18.88
CA TYR A 126 -4.67 14.99 -19.21
C TYR A 126 -5.38 16.15 -19.92
N GLY A 127 -6.63 15.95 -20.38
CA GLY A 127 -7.40 16.87 -21.25
C GLY A 127 -7.81 18.24 -20.69
N ARG A 128 -7.09 18.79 -19.69
CA ARG A 128 -7.38 20.13 -19.14
C ARG A 128 -6.15 21.04 -18.98
N ARG A 129 -4.96 20.63 -19.46
CA ARG A 129 -3.72 21.44 -19.39
C ARG A 129 -3.27 22.13 -20.68
N SER A 130 -3.99 21.97 -21.79
CA SER A 130 -3.58 22.56 -23.09
C SER A 130 -3.96 24.03 -23.29
N HIS A 131 -4.70 24.68 -22.36
CA HIS A 131 -5.14 26.07 -22.52
C HIS A 131 -4.39 27.11 -21.68
N LEU A 132 -3.39 26.73 -20.87
CA LEU A 132 -2.67 27.65 -19.96
C LEU A 132 -1.18 27.84 -20.28
N SER A 133 -0.72 27.36 -21.43
CA SER A 133 0.68 27.47 -21.89
C SER A 133 0.82 28.32 -23.16
N ALA A 134 -0.24 29.03 -23.57
CA ALA A 134 -0.26 29.87 -24.78
C ALA A 134 -0.69 31.32 -24.48
N GLY A 135 -0.27 31.85 -23.32
CA GLY A 135 -0.48 33.24 -22.93
C GLY A 135 0.83 33.89 -22.53
#